data_AF-A0A7C9BEE8-F1
#
_entry.id   AF-A0A7C9BEE8-F1
#
_cell.length_a   1.000
_cell.length_b   1.000
_cell.length_c   1.000
_cell.angle_alpha   90.00
_cell.angle_beta   90.00
_cell.angle_gamma   90.00
#
_symmetry.space_group_name_H-M   'P 1'
#
loop_
_entity.id
_entity.type
_entity.pdbx_description
1 polymer ?
#
loop_
_entity_poly.entity_id
_entity_poly.type
_entity_poly.pdbx_seq_one_letter_code
_entity_poly.pdbx_strand_id
1 'polypeptide(L)'
;MYLDKSDATPPGKKLISNMSTQTKWMLLAPLGLVLVGYGLCVFSEAGHLKHTGSPTIEWVLLGTYSLVLINGGLCIFGQAIRYRVLVDVRRETRRSIRKLETKLSSRERNKRSRDRKRKSSTKSN
;
A
#
# COMPACT_ATOMS: atom_id res chain seq x y z
N MET A 1 19.23 41.10 -1.05
CA MET A 1 18.90 40.15 0.02
C MET A 1 18.80 38.76 -0.62
N TYR A 2 19.88 37.98 -0.57
CA TYR A 2 19.93 36.64 -1.17
C TYR A 2 19.08 35.70 -0.31
N LEU A 3 18.08 35.05 -0.90
CA LEU A 3 17.31 34.03 -0.22
C LEU A 3 18.19 32.81 0.03
N ASP A 4 18.44 32.61 1.32
CA ASP A 4 19.23 31.55 1.89
C ASP A 4 18.61 30.19 1.56
N LYS A 5 19.51 29.24 1.34
CA LYS A 5 19.22 27.87 0.99
C LYS A 5 18.90 27.12 2.29
N SER A 6 17.70 27.31 2.82
CA SER A 6 17.34 26.80 4.14
C SER A 6 15.88 26.39 4.26
N ASP A 7 15.35 25.62 3.30
CA ASP A 7 14.13 24.86 3.56
C ASP A 7 14.52 23.50 4.13
N ALA A 8 14.71 23.56 5.45
CA ALA A 8 14.88 22.43 6.34
C ALA A 8 13.83 21.36 6.05
N THR A 9 14.31 20.15 5.77
CA THR A 9 13.42 18.99 5.91
C THR A 9 13.06 18.89 7.40
N PRO A 10 11.76 18.92 7.77
CA PRO A 10 11.38 18.96 9.17
C PRO A 10 11.88 17.70 9.90
N PRO A 11 12.48 17.85 11.10
CA PRO A 11 13.17 16.81 11.85
C PRO A 11 12.18 15.84 12.55
N GLY A 12 11.07 15.51 11.89
CA GLY A 12 10.05 14.58 12.41
C GLY A 12 9.96 13.26 11.63
N LYS A 13 10.61 13.15 10.45
CA LYS A 13 10.47 11.97 9.58
C LYS A 13 11.40 10.79 9.91
N LYS A 14 12.22 10.88 10.96
CA LYS A 14 13.11 9.80 11.39
C LYS A 14 12.52 8.88 12.46
N LEU A 15 11.33 9.20 13.00
CA LEU A 15 10.78 8.45 14.13
C LEU A 15 9.90 7.24 13.72
N ILE A 16 9.54 7.09 12.45
CA ILE A 16 8.83 5.88 11.98
C ILE A 16 9.88 4.88 11.48
N SER A 17 10.71 4.44 12.43
CA SER A 17 11.65 3.34 12.31
C SER A 17 11.01 2.11 12.94
N ASN A 18 10.49 1.25 12.07
CA ASN A 18 10.24 -0.19 12.22
C ASN A 18 9.34 -0.71 13.34
N MET A 19 8.26 -1.41 12.95
CA MET A 19 8.04 -2.82 13.35
C MET A 19 6.97 -3.54 12.48
N SER A 20 7.33 -4.74 12.00
CA SER A 20 6.52 -5.88 11.47
C SER A 20 5.12 -5.62 10.92
N THR A 21 4.97 -4.70 9.96
CA THR A 21 3.70 -4.55 9.23
C THR A 21 3.60 -5.51 8.05
N GLN A 22 4.71 -5.99 7.48
CA GLN A 22 4.63 -6.86 6.29
C GLN A 22 4.00 -8.22 6.56
N THR A 23 4.27 -8.83 7.71
CA THR A 23 3.77 -10.19 8.04
C THR A 23 2.28 -10.18 8.40
N LYS A 24 1.81 -9.15 9.11
CA LYS A 24 0.38 -9.01 9.46
C LYS A 24 -0.51 -8.87 8.22
N TRP A 25 0.00 -8.29 7.13
CA TRP A 25 -0.76 -8.10 5.88
C TRP A 25 -0.65 -9.26 4.91
N MET A 26 0.47 -9.99 4.90
CA MET A 26 0.60 -11.21 4.10
C MET A 26 -0.29 -12.37 4.59
N LEU A 27 -0.65 -12.38 5.87
CA LEU A 27 -1.62 -13.35 6.41
C LEU A 27 -3.08 -12.93 6.16
N LEU A 28 -3.39 -11.63 6.16
CA LEU A 28 -4.76 -11.15 6.06
C LEU A 28 -5.41 -11.44 4.69
N ALA A 29 -4.60 -11.45 3.61
CA ALA A 29 -5.08 -11.77 2.26
C ALA A 29 -5.49 -13.25 2.09
N PRO A 30 -4.64 -14.25 2.41
CA PRO A 30 -5.04 -15.65 2.37
C PRO A 30 -6.11 -15.95 3.43
N LEU A 31 -6.10 -15.29 4.59
CA LEU A 31 -7.13 -15.47 5.61
C LEU A 31 -8.52 -15.06 5.10
N GLY A 32 -8.63 -13.91 4.42
CA GLY A 32 -9.89 -13.47 3.80
C GLY A 32 -10.34 -14.42 2.68
N LEU A 33 -9.40 -14.94 1.88
CA LEU A 33 -9.71 -15.88 0.81
C LEU A 33 -10.19 -17.24 1.35
N VAL A 34 -9.56 -17.75 2.41
CA VAL A 34 -9.96 -18.98 3.11
C VAL A 34 -11.34 -18.81 3.75
N LEU A 35 -11.63 -17.64 4.35
CA LEU A 35 -12.93 -17.35 4.95
C LEU A 35 -14.06 -17.33 3.89
N VAL A 36 -13.79 -16.76 2.71
CA VAL A 36 -14.73 -16.78 1.58
C VAL A 36 -14.92 -18.21 1.05
N GLY A 37 -13.84 -18.99 0.90
CA GLY A 37 -13.92 -20.40 0.50
C GLY A 37 -14.69 -21.27 1.50
N TYR A 38 -14.49 -21.03 2.79
CA TYR A 38 -15.24 -21.68 3.87
C TYR A 38 -16.73 -21.30 3.81
N GLY A 39 -17.04 -20.01 3.60
CA GLY A 39 -18.41 -19.55 3.38
C GLY A 39 -19.09 -20.23 2.18
N LEU A 40 -18.36 -20.47 1.09
CA LEU A 40 -18.86 -21.22 -0.08
C LEU A 40 -19.14 -22.70 0.23
N CYS A 41 -18.31 -23.36 1.05
CA CYS A 41 -18.59 -24.73 1.50
C CYS A 41 -19.87 -24.79 2.35
N VAL A 42 -20.00 -23.87 3.32
CA VAL A 42 -21.21 -23.76 4.15
C VAL A 42 -22.45 -23.44 3.29
N PHE A 43 -22.30 -22.63 2.24
CA PHE A 43 -23.38 -22.39 1.27
C PHE A 43 -23.80 -23.66 0.53
N SER A 44 -22.82 -24.44 0.07
CA SER A 44 -23.07 -25.71 -0.63
C SER A 44 -23.77 -26.73 0.26
N GLU A 45 -23.40 -26.79 1.55
CA GLU A 45 -24.01 -27.66 2.53
C GLU A 45 -25.44 -27.22 2.90
N ALA A 46 -25.69 -25.91 3.01
CA ALA A 46 -27.05 -25.36 3.13
C ALA A 46 -27.94 -25.74 1.93
N GLY A 47 -27.38 -25.71 0.72
CA GLY A 47 -28.07 -26.14 -0.50
C GLY A 47 -28.38 -27.63 -0.51
N HIS A 48 -27.52 -28.45 0.10
CA HIS A 48 -27.75 -29.89 0.25
C HIS A 48 -28.83 -30.19 1.30
N LEU A 49 -28.86 -29.46 2.44
CA LEU A 49 -29.93 -29.55 3.45
C LEU A 49 -31.32 -29.16 2.90
N LYS A 50 -31.36 -28.25 1.92
CA LYS A 50 -32.59 -27.89 1.20
C LYS A 50 -33.19 -29.08 0.44
N HIS A 51 -32.35 -30.05 0.03
CA HIS A 51 -32.77 -31.22 -0.74
C HIS A 51 -33.23 -32.41 0.13
N THR A 52 -32.83 -32.45 1.40
CA THR A 52 -33.10 -33.56 2.33
C THR A 52 -34.33 -33.37 3.22
N GLY A 53 -35.07 -32.26 3.06
CA GLY A 53 -36.37 -32.06 3.73
C GLY A 53 -36.29 -31.45 5.14
N SER A 54 -35.16 -30.83 5.51
CA SER A 54 -35.03 -30.09 6.79
C SER A 54 -35.93 -28.84 6.82
N PRO A 55 -36.27 -28.30 8.01
CA PRO A 55 -37.09 -27.10 8.14
C PRO A 55 -36.52 -25.96 7.29
N THR A 56 -37.38 -25.29 6.53
CA THR A 56 -36.96 -24.22 5.61
C THR A 56 -36.17 -23.10 6.30
N ILE A 57 -36.44 -22.88 7.58
CA ILE A 57 -35.73 -21.94 8.45
C ILE A 57 -34.25 -22.30 8.63
N GLU A 58 -33.88 -23.58 8.76
CA GLU A 58 -32.49 -23.99 8.97
C GLU A 58 -31.62 -23.73 7.74
N TRP A 59 -32.08 -24.13 6.55
CA TRP A 59 -31.34 -23.90 5.31
C TRP A 59 -31.21 -22.39 5.01
N VAL A 60 -32.26 -21.60 5.25
CA VAL A 60 -32.24 -20.14 5.05
C VAL A 60 -31.30 -19.47 6.04
N LEU A 61 -31.29 -19.88 7.31
CA LEU A 61 -30.36 -19.38 8.32
C LEU A 61 -28.91 -19.72 7.95
N LEU A 62 -28.63 -20.96 7.56
CA LEU A 62 -27.29 -21.41 7.16
C LEU A 62 -26.82 -20.66 5.90
N GLY A 63 -27.70 -20.48 4.92
CA GLY A 63 -27.44 -19.70 3.71
C GLY A 63 -27.19 -18.22 4.00
N THR A 64 -27.99 -17.62 4.88
CA THR A 64 -27.81 -16.23 5.32
C THR A 64 -26.49 -16.06 6.09
N TYR A 65 -26.16 -17.00 6.97
CA TYR A 65 -24.92 -17.02 7.71
C TYR A 65 -23.69 -17.13 6.79
N SER A 66 -23.76 -18.00 5.77
CA SER A 66 -22.76 -18.06 4.72
C SER A 66 -22.63 -16.73 3.97
N LEU A 67 -23.73 -16.08 3.62
CA LEU A 67 -23.71 -14.77 2.95
C LEU A 67 -22.99 -13.71 3.78
N VAL A 68 -23.22 -13.70 5.09
CA VAL A 68 -22.54 -12.80 6.04
C VAL A 68 -21.05 -13.11 6.09
N LEU A 69 -20.66 -14.40 6.12
CA LEU A 69 -19.25 -14.81 6.09
C LEU A 69 -18.55 -14.44 4.78
N ILE A 70 -19.22 -14.61 3.64
CA ILE A 70 -18.67 -14.25 2.32
C ILE A 70 -18.53 -12.73 2.21
N ASN A 71 -19.57 -11.97 2.54
CA ASN A 71 -19.52 -10.50 2.47
C ASN A 71 -18.54 -9.90 3.47
N GLY A 72 -18.52 -10.40 4.71
CA GLY A 72 -17.56 -10.01 5.72
C GLY A 72 -16.12 -10.37 5.33
N GLY A 73 -15.91 -11.58 4.80
CA GLY A 73 -14.63 -12.03 4.25
C GLY A 73 -14.14 -11.16 3.11
N LEU A 74 -15.05 -10.75 2.20
CA LEU A 74 -14.74 -9.85 1.09
C LEU A 74 -14.35 -8.45 1.56
N CYS A 75 -15.03 -7.91 2.58
CA CYS A 75 -14.67 -6.61 3.17
C CYS A 75 -13.27 -6.65 3.81
N ILE A 76 -12.96 -7.70 4.58
CA ILE A 76 -11.64 -7.88 5.21
C ILE A 76 -10.56 -8.07 4.14
N PHE A 77 -10.85 -8.86 3.10
CA PHE A 77 -9.96 -9.06 1.97
C PHE A 77 -9.71 -7.76 1.17
N GLY A 78 -10.75 -6.95 0.96
CA GLY A 78 -10.63 -5.65 0.30
C GLY A 78 -9.75 -4.67 1.07
N GLN A 79 -9.88 -4.64 2.41
CA GLN A 79 -8.97 -3.89 3.26
C GLN A 79 -7.54 -4.42 3.14
N ALA A 80 -7.35 -5.76 3.21
CA ALA A 80 -6.06 -6.45 3.02
C ALA A 80 -5.32 -5.99 1.73
N ILE A 81 -6.03 -5.96 0.61
CA ILE A 81 -5.47 -5.55 -0.68
C ILE A 81 -5.12 -4.07 -0.69
N ARG A 82 -6.02 -3.19 -0.23
CA ARG A 82 -5.82 -1.73 -0.24
C ARG A 82 -4.49 -1.33 0.40
N TYR A 83 -4.15 -1.96 1.52
CA TYR A 83 -2.92 -1.63 2.22
C TYR A 83 -1.69 -2.28 1.58
N ARG A 84 -1.81 -3.47 1.00
CA ARG A 84 -0.73 -4.05 0.18
C ARG A 84 -0.37 -3.10 -0.96
N VAL A 85 -1.39 -2.62 -1.69
CA VAL A 85 -1.21 -1.63 -2.76
C VAL A 85 -0.60 -0.33 -2.21
N LEU A 86 -1.08 0.18 -1.08
CA LEU A 86 -0.53 1.40 -0.46
C LEU A 86 0.95 1.26 -0.09
N VAL A 87 1.34 0.08 0.42
CA VAL A 87 2.75 -0.23 0.76
C VAL A 87 3.60 -0.30 -0.50
N ASP A 88 3.13 -0.96 -1.56
CA ASP A 88 3.86 -1.07 -2.82
C ASP A 88 4.02 0.28 -3.51
N VAL A 89 2.95 1.07 -3.63
CA VAL A 89 3.00 2.42 -4.19
C VAL A 89 3.97 3.30 -3.40
N ARG A 90 3.90 3.27 -2.05
CA ARG A 90 4.82 4.04 -1.20
C ARG A 90 6.30 3.66 -1.43
N ARG A 91 6.59 2.38 -1.71
CA ARG A 91 7.95 1.92 -2.03
C ARG A 91 8.42 2.46 -3.38
N GLU A 92 7.57 2.43 -4.40
CA GLU A 92 7.91 2.95 -5.72
C GLU A 92 8.09 4.47 -5.72
N THR A 93 7.18 5.20 -5.09
CA THR A 93 7.27 6.66 -4.95
C THR A 93 8.56 7.09 -4.25
N ARG A 94 9.00 6.35 -3.21
CA ARG A 94 10.26 6.67 -2.51
C ARG A 94 11.49 6.48 -3.40
N ARG A 95 11.47 5.50 -4.32
CA ARG A 95 12.57 5.25 -5.26
C ARG A 95 12.62 6.31 -6.35
N SER A 96 11.47 6.72 -6.90
CA SER A 96 11.40 7.76 -7.93
C SER A 96 11.82 9.13 -7.39
N ILE A 97 11.39 9.49 -6.18
CA ILE A 97 11.79 10.75 -5.54
C ILE A 97 13.31 10.83 -5.32
N ARG A 98 13.96 9.77 -4.82
CA ARG A 98 15.42 9.76 -4.63
C ARG A 98 16.19 9.93 -5.94
N LYS A 99 15.70 9.32 -7.03
CA LYS A 99 16.29 9.47 -8.37
C LYS A 99 16.14 10.92 -8.87
N LEU A 100 15.00 11.55 -8.63
CA LEU A 100 14.76 12.96 -8.97
C LEU A 100 15.67 13.89 -8.18
N GLU A 101 15.78 13.72 -6.85
CA GLU A 101 16.66 14.53 -6.01
C GLU A 101 18.13 14.43 -6.44
N THR A 102 18.59 13.21 -6.75
CA THR A 102 19.97 13.00 -7.22
C THR A 102 20.21 13.71 -8.56
N LYS A 103 19.27 13.61 -9.50
CA LYS A 103 19.35 14.28 -10.81
C LYS A 103 19.34 15.81 -10.66
N LEU A 104 18.50 16.35 -9.77
CA LEU A 104 18.44 17.78 -9.47
C LEU A 104 19.76 18.28 -8.87
N SER A 105 20.31 17.57 -7.87
CA SER A 105 21.60 17.90 -7.23
C SER A 105 22.78 17.90 -8.22
N SER A 106 22.84 16.90 -9.11
CA SER A 106 23.86 16.83 -10.16
C SER A 106 23.73 17.95 -11.19
N ARG A 107 22.50 18.28 -11.62
CA ARG A 107 22.24 19.43 -12.51
C ARG A 107 22.66 20.76 -11.86
N GLU A 108 22.34 20.94 -10.60
CA GLU A 108 22.67 22.13 -9.81
C GLU A 108 24.20 22.31 -9.68
N ARG A 109 24.94 21.24 -9.36
CA ARG A 109 26.42 21.26 -9.32
C ARG A 109 27.02 21.61 -10.68
N ASN A 110 26.53 20.99 -11.76
CA ASN A 110 27.02 21.24 -13.11
C ASN A 110 26.68 22.64 -13.63
N LYS A 111 25.61 23.27 -13.12
CA LYS A 111 25.31 24.68 -13.42
C LYS A 111 26.32 25.61 -12.74
N ARG A 112 26.60 25.39 -11.44
CA ARG A 112 27.57 26.19 -10.67
C ARG A 112 29.00 26.12 -11.23
N SER A 113 29.44 24.95 -11.69
CA SER A 113 30.77 24.79 -12.29
C SER A 113 30.90 25.60 -13.60
N ARG A 114 29.86 25.58 -14.44
CA ARG A 114 29.80 26.38 -15.67
C ARG A 114 29.83 27.89 -15.39
N ASP A 115 29.05 28.35 -14.41
CA ASP A 115 29.04 29.76 -14.03
C ASP A 115 30.41 30.25 -13.50
N ARG A 116 31.11 29.42 -12.71
CA ARG A 116 32.47 29.72 -12.24
C ARG A 116 33.46 29.82 -13.40
N LYS A 117 33.43 28.87 -14.34
CA LYS A 117 34.31 28.87 -15.52
C LYS A 117 34.07 30.07 -16.44
N ARG A 118 32.82 30.52 -16.55
CA ARG A 118 32.44 31.70 -17.33
C ARG A 118 33.00 32.98 -16.70
N LYS A 119 32.90 33.12 -15.37
CA LYS A 119 33.45 34.27 -14.63
C LYS A 119 34.98 34.34 -14.67
N SER A 120 35.69 33.20 -14.71
CA SER A 120 37.16 33.21 -14.81
C SER A 120 37.65 33.62 -16.20
N SER A 121 36.92 33.28 -17.28
CA SER A 121 37.35 33.68 -18.63
C SER A 121 37.13 35.17 -18.91
N THR A 122 36.14 35.81 -18.28
CA THR A 122 35.91 37.26 -18.41
C THR A 122 36.94 38.10 -17.66
N LYS A 123 37.69 37.52 -16.73
CA LYS A 123 38.69 38.24 -15.91
C LYS A 123 40.12 38.17 -16.49
N SER A 124 40.29 37.44 -17.60
CA SER A 124 41.58 37.18 -18.26
C SER A 124 41.74 37.93 -19.59
N ASN A 125 40.73 38.70 -20.01
CA ASN A 125 40.77 39.67 -21.10
C ASN A 125 40.68 41.07 -20.48
#